data_AF-A0A2V6H7J4-F1
#
_entry.id   AF-A0A2V6H7J4-F1
#
_cell.length_a   1.000
_cell.length_b   1.000
_cell.length_c   1.000
_cell.angle_alpha   90.00
_cell.angle_beta   90.00
_cell.angle_gamma   90.00
#
_symmetry.space_group_name_H-M   'P 1'
#
loop_
_entity.id
_entity.type
_entity.pdbx_description
1 polymer ?
#
loop_
_entity_poly.entity_id
_entity_poly.type
_entity_poly.pdbx_seq_one_letter_code
_entity_poly.pdbx_strand_id
1 'polypeptide(L)'
;MPVDKKRVHEKQEDEIIDRTAPPGEVIYEAVYAEGEHELERNSLELAFSGLAAGLSMGFSMVTEGILQNHLPNTTWQPLITKLGYSVGFLVVILGRQQLFTKNTLTVILPLLRNKKIDI
;
A
#
# COMPACT_ATOMS: atom_id res chain seq x y z
N MET A 1 -41.62 -19.65 -16.52
CA MET A 1 -41.05 -19.00 -15.31
C MET A 1 -40.50 -17.64 -15.74
N PRO A 2 -40.99 -16.51 -15.23
CA PRO A 2 -40.39 -15.22 -15.53
C PRO A 2 -39.08 -15.11 -14.75
N VAL A 3 -37.96 -14.95 -15.45
CA VAL A 3 -36.67 -14.63 -14.84
C VAL A 3 -36.80 -13.24 -14.22
N ASP A 4 -36.62 -13.16 -12.91
CA ASP A 4 -36.68 -11.94 -12.09
C ASP A 4 -35.58 -10.97 -12.55
N LYS A 5 -35.92 -10.09 -13.50
CA LYS A 5 -35.00 -9.16 -14.17
C LYS A 5 -34.27 -8.23 -13.19
N LYS A 6 -34.83 -7.95 -12.02
CA LYS A 6 -34.18 -7.14 -10.97
C LYS A 6 -32.95 -7.85 -10.39
N ARG A 7 -33.10 -9.14 -10.05
CA ARG A 7 -32.02 -9.96 -9.49
C ARG A 7 -30.89 -10.20 -10.48
N VAL A 8 -31.19 -10.21 -11.77
CA VAL A 8 -30.18 -10.30 -12.83
C VAL A 8 -29.44 -8.97 -12.98
N HIS A 9 -30.12 -7.83 -12.89
CA HIS A 9 -29.50 -6.50 -12.98
C HIS A 9 -28.56 -6.20 -11.81
N GLU A 10 -28.99 -6.45 -10.56
CA GLU A 10 -28.15 -6.24 -9.37
C GLU A 10 -26.87 -7.10 -9.44
N LYS A 11 -27.01 -8.38 -9.82
CA LYS A 11 -25.87 -9.30 -9.92
C LYS A 11 -24.91 -8.96 -11.05
N GLN A 12 -25.41 -8.32 -12.12
CA GLN A 12 -24.60 -7.89 -13.26
C GLN A 12 -23.87 -6.57 -12.96
N GLU A 13 -24.49 -5.67 -12.19
CA GLU A 13 -23.85 -4.44 -11.69
C GLU A 13 -22.73 -4.77 -10.70
N ASP A 14 -22.96 -5.70 -9.77
CA ASP A 14 -21.91 -6.20 -8.86
C ASP A 14 -20.72 -6.82 -9.63
N GLU A 15 -20.98 -7.60 -10.69
CA GLU A 15 -19.93 -8.24 -11.50
C GLU A 15 -19.16 -7.24 -12.38
N ILE A 16 -19.79 -6.13 -12.80
CA ILE A 16 -19.14 -5.04 -13.55
C ILE A 16 -18.24 -4.20 -12.63
N ILE A 17 -18.70 -3.93 -11.40
CA ILE A 17 -17.92 -3.25 -10.37
C ILE A 17 -16.67 -4.07 -10.02
N ASP A 18 -16.81 -5.39 -9.89
CA ASP A 18 -15.69 -6.29 -9.55
C ASP A 18 -14.62 -6.38 -10.66
N ARG A 19 -15.00 -6.08 -11.92
CA ARG A 19 -14.10 -6.12 -13.09
C ARG A 19 -13.53 -4.76 -13.50
N THR A 20 -13.93 -3.68 -12.85
CA THR A 20 -13.49 -2.33 -13.17
C THR A 20 -12.65 -1.79 -12.01
N ALA A 21 -11.62 -0.98 -12.31
CA ALA A 21 -10.89 -0.29 -11.25
C ALA A 21 -11.89 0.50 -10.38
N PRO A 22 -11.77 0.47 -9.04
CA PRO A 22 -12.70 1.19 -8.17
C PRO A 22 -12.73 2.67 -8.56
N PRO A 23 -13.92 3.32 -8.53
CA PRO A 23 -14.01 4.75 -8.76
C PRO A 23 -13.04 5.51 -7.86
N GLY A 24 -12.44 6.60 -8.35
CA GLY A 24 -11.45 7.37 -7.60
C GLY A 24 -11.98 7.88 -6.25
N GLU A 25 -13.28 8.15 -6.14
CA GLU A 25 -13.96 8.50 -4.89
C GLU A 25 -13.92 7.36 -3.86
N VAL A 26 -14.11 6.10 -4.30
CA VAL A 26 -14.01 4.93 -3.42
C VAL A 26 -12.58 4.74 -2.92
N ILE A 27 -11.59 4.92 -3.79
CA ILE A 27 -10.16 4.87 -3.42
C ILE A 27 -9.84 5.98 -2.41
N TYR A 28 -10.33 7.20 -2.66
CA TYR A 28 -10.13 8.34 -1.77
C TYR A 28 -10.71 8.09 -0.38
N GLU A 29 -11.97 7.65 -0.29
CA GLU A 29 -12.62 7.39 1.00
C GLU A 29 -11.96 6.21 1.73
N ALA A 30 -11.51 5.17 1.00
CA ALA A 30 -10.75 4.07 1.61
C ALA A 30 -9.41 4.55 2.21
N VAL A 31 -8.69 5.40 1.50
CA VAL A 31 -7.43 6.01 1.97
C VAL A 31 -7.68 6.95 3.16
N TYR A 32 -8.74 7.75 3.11
CA TYR A 32 -9.12 8.65 4.20
C TYR A 32 -9.48 7.87 5.47
N ALA A 33 -10.30 6.83 5.34
CA ALA A 33 -10.64 5.94 6.44
C ALA A 33 -9.39 5.26 7.03
N GLU A 34 -8.46 4.76 6.20
CA GLU A 34 -7.19 4.21 6.68
C GLU A 34 -6.37 5.26 7.44
N GLY A 35 -6.39 6.51 6.97
CA GLY A 35 -5.73 7.64 7.61
C GLY A 35 -6.23 7.98 9.01
N GLU A 36 -7.55 8.04 9.19
CA GLU A 36 -8.17 8.27 10.50
C GLU A 36 -7.78 7.15 11.49
N HIS A 37 -7.80 5.89 11.04
CA HIS A 37 -7.37 4.77 11.88
C HIS A 37 -5.89 4.88 12.28
N GLU A 38 -5.00 5.30 11.38
CA GLU A 38 -3.57 5.47 11.70
C GLU A 38 -3.33 6.63 12.68
N LEU A 39 -4.16 7.68 12.65
CA LEU A 39 -4.11 8.80 13.61
C LEU A 39 -4.52 8.39 15.03
N GLU A 40 -5.42 7.42 15.18
CA GLU A 40 -5.90 6.91 16.47
C GLU A 40 -4.94 5.91 17.12
N ARG A 41 -3.91 5.43 16.41
CA ARG A 41 -2.99 4.42 16.93
C ARG A 41 -2.12 4.93 18.07
N ASN A 42 -1.84 4.02 19.00
CA ASN A 42 -0.92 4.28 20.09
C ASN A 42 0.52 4.46 19.58
N SER A 43 1.24 5.45 20.10
CA SER A 43 2.65 5.74 19.79
C SER A 43 3.57 4.51 19.91
N LEU A 44 3.30 3.60 20.84
CA LEU A 44 4.10 2.39 21.00
C LEU A 44 3.91 1.42 19.81
N GLU A 45 2.68 1.29 19.32
CA GLU A 45 2.36 0.44 18.16
C GLU A 45 2.99 1.01 16.88
N LEU A 46 2.96 2.34 16.74
CA LEU A 46 3.63 3.04 15.64
C LEU A 46 5.15 2.83 15.69
N ALA A 47 5.76 2.88 16.87
CA ALA A 47 7.19 2.64 17.05
C ALA A 47 7.59 1.21 16.65
N PHE A 48 6.86 0.19 17.12
CA PHE A 48 7.11 -1.20 16.72
C PHE A 48 6.85 -1.45 15.24
N SER A 49 5.81 -0.83 14.68
CA SER A 49 5.50 -0.95 13.25
C SER A 49 6.58 -0.29 12.38
N GLY A 50 7.06 0.88 12.77
CA GLY A 50 8.18 1.56 12.10
C GLY A 50 9.50 0.78 12.21
N LEU A 51 9.78 0.15 13.36
CA LEU A 51 10.93 -0.73 13.53
C LEU A 51 10.81 -1.98 12.63
N ALA A 52 9.64 -2.61 12.58
CA ALA A 52 9.37 -3.73 11.69
C ALA A 52 9.55 -3.33 10.21
N ALA A 53 9.07 -2.15 9.82
CA ALA A 53 9.25 -1.58 8.49
C ALA A 53 10.73 -1.36 8.14
N GLY A 54 11.51 -0.80 9.07
CA GLY A 54 12.95 -0.61 8.90
C GLY A 54 13.69 -1.94 8.70
N LEU A 55 13.39 -2.93 9.55
CA LEU A 55 13.95 -4.28 9.41
C LEU A 55 13.53 -4.94 8.09
N SER A 56 12.27 -4.76 7.68
CA SER A 56 11.75 -5.31 6.44
C SER A 56 12.42 -4.68 5.20
N MET A 57 12.70 -3.38 5.24
CA MET A 57 13.52 -2.72 4.22
C MET A 57 14.97 -3.22 4.20
N GLY A 58 15.49 -3.74 5.31
CA GLY A 58 16.77 -4.44 5.34
C GLY A 58 16.85 -5.61 4.35
N PHE A 59 15.73 -6.30 4.10
CA PHE A 59 15.69 -7.39 3.10
C PHE A 59 15.95 -6.90 1.68
N SER A 60 15.67 -5.63 1.36
CA SER A 60 16.03 -5.03 0.07
C SER A 60 17.54 -5.09 -0.15
N MET A 61 18.32 -4.66 0.86
CA MET A 61 19.78 -4.69 0.80
C MET A 61 20.34 -6.11 0.80
N VAL A 62 19.79 -7.00 1.63
CA VAL A 62 20.22 -8.40 1.68
C VAL A 62 19.98 -9.09 0.34
N THR A 63 18.81 -8.91 -0.25
CA THR A 63 18.47 -9.51 -1.55
C THR A 63 19.34 -8.95 -2.66
N GLU A 64 19.52 -7.62 -2.71
CA GLU A 64 20.40 -6.99 -3.69
C GLU A 64 21.85 -7.50 -3.55
N GLY A 65 22.37 -7.65 -2.32
CA GLY A 65 23.69 -8.21 -2.06
C GLY A 65 23.82 -9.68 -2.48
N ILE A 66 22.81 -10.51 -2.22
CA ILE A 66 22.75 -11.90 -2.68
C ILE A 66 22.77 -11.96 -4.21
N LEU A 67 21.95 -11.15 -4.88
CA LEU A 67 21.91 -11.08 -6.34
C LEU A 67 23.24 -10.59 -6.91
N GLN A 68 23.84 -9.55 -6.33
CA GLN A 68 25.15 -9.03 -6.76
C GLN A 68 26.23 -10.12 -6.67
N ASN A 69 26.23 -10.91 -5.60
CA ASN A 69 27.21 -11.97 -5.40
C ASN A 69 27.03 -13.18 -6.36
N HIS A 70 25.80 -13.49 -6.76
CA HIS A 70 25.51 -14.66 -7.60
C HIS A 70 25.45 -14.35 -9.11
N LEU A 71 25.37 -13.08 -9.48
CA LEU A 71 25.37 -12.66 -10.87
C LEU A 71 26.81 -12.36 -11.36
N PRO A 72 27.11 -12.65 -12.63
CA PRO A 72 28.40 -12.32 -13.20
C PRO A 72 28.58 -10.80 -13.27
N ASN A 73 29.83 -10.34 -13.12
CA ASN A 73 30.20 -8.93 -13.29
C ASN A 73 30.04 -8.51 -14.75
N THR A 74 28.86 -8.02 -15.10
CA THR A 74 28.50 -7.59 -16.47
C THR A 74 27.69 -6.30 -16.41
N THR A 75 27.70 -5.51 -17.48
CA THR A 75 27.01 -4.21 -17.57
C THR A 75 25.51 -4.28 -17.28
N TRP A 76 24.86 -5.43 -17.51
CA TRP A 76 23.43 -5.61 -17.23
C TRP A 76 23.14 -6.12 -15.80
N GLN A 77 24.14 -6.53 -15.03
CA GLN A 77 23.97 -7.01 -13.66
C GLN A 77 23.17 -6.03 -12.78
N PRO A 78 23.42 -4.70 -12.83
CA PRO A 78 22.63 -3.73 -12.06
C PRO A 78 21.12 -3.77 -12.34
N LEU A 79 20.69 -4.11 -13.56
CA LEU A 79 19.26 -4.16 -13.88
C LEU A 79 18.54 -5.23 -13.06
N ILE A 80 19.18 -6.38 -12.85
CA ILE A 80 18.61 -7.48 -12.09
C ILE A 80 18.80 -7.27 -10.59
N THR A 81 19.98 -6.84 -10.16
CA THR A 81 20.26 -6.65 -8.72
C THR A 81 19.37 -5.59 -8.10
N LYS A 82 19.02 -4.53 -8.84
CA LYS A 82 18.08 -3.50 -8.39
C LYS A 82 16.65 -3.99 -8.22
N LEU A 83 16.25 -5.13 -8.82
CA LEU A 83 14.97 -5.76 -8.49
C LEU A 83 14.94 -6.23 -7.04
N GLY A 84 16.10 -6.55 -6.44
CA GLY A 84 16.21 -6.88 -5.02
C GLY A 84 15.67 -5.79 -4.10
N TYR A 85 15.74 -4.51 -4.53
CA TYR A 85 15.17 -3.40 -3.76
C TYR A 85 13.66 -3.54 -3.55
N SER A 86 12.93 -4.08 -4.53
CA SER A 86 11.48 -4.26 -4.46
C SER A 86 11.05 -5.28 -3.39
N VAL A 87 11.93 -6.21 -3.01
CA VAL A 87 11.60 -7.28 -2.06
C VAL A 87 11.25 -6.74 -0.68
N GLY A 88 12.03 -5.77 -0.15
CA GLY A 88 11.68 -5.14 1.13
C GLY A 88 10.34 -4.39 1.07
N PHE A 89 10.04 -3.73 -0.05
CA PHE A 89 8.72 -3.10 -0.26
C PHE A 89 7.59 -4.12 -0.26
N LEU A 90 7.76 -5.28 -0.92
CA LEU A 90 6.75 -6.34 -0.90
C LEU A 90 6.51 -6.83 0.53
N VAL A 91 7.56 -7.05 1.32
CA VAL A 91 7.44 -7.47 2.72
C VAL A 91 6.68 -6.42 3.55
N VAL A 92 7.01 -5.14 3.41
CA VAL A 92 6.33 -4.04 4.11
C VAL A 92 4.85 -3.99 3.75
N ILE A 93 4.53 -4.02 2.44
CA ILE A 93 3.15 -3.89 1.94
C ILE A 93 2.31 -5.08 2.40
N LEU A 94 2.82 -6.30 2.25
CA LEU A 94 2.14 -7.52 2.70
C LEU A 94 1.98 -7.55 4.23
N GLY A 95 2.97 -7.05 4.96
CA GLY A 95 2.93 -6.94 6.41
C GLY A 95 2.10 -5.76 6.93
N ARG A 96 1.52 -4.93 6.05
CA ARG A 96 0.80 -3.69 6.40
C ARG A 96 1.60 -2.78 7.36
N GLN A 97 2.91 -2.73 7.18
CA GLN A 97 3.81 -2.03 8.10
C GLN A 97 3.85 -0.53 7.79
N GLN A 98 4.14 0.26 8.83
CA GLN A 98 4.20 1.71 8.73
C GLN A 98 5.48 2.19 8.02
N LEU A 99 5.33 2.72 6.81
CA LEU A 99 6.41 3.38 6.09
C LEU A 99 6.24 4.89 6.19
N PHE A 100 7.32 5.61 6.51
CA PHE A 100 7.28 7.08 6.62
C PHE A 100 6.69 7.75 5.36
N THR A 101 6.98 7.23 4.18
CA THR A 101 6.45 7.78 2.91
C THR A 101 4.95 7.54 2.71
N LYS A 102 4.36 6.53 3.37
CA LYS A 102 2.91 6.28 3.35
C LYS A 102 2.17 7.37 4.14
N ASN A 103 2.75 7.82 5.25
CA ASN A 103 2.14 8.83 6.11
C ASN A 103 1.92 10.17 5.39
N THR A 104 2.71 10.49 4.37
CA THR A 104 2.47 11.69 3.55
C THR A 104 1.08 11.70 2.90
N LEU A 105 0.51 10.53 2.62
CA LEU A 105 -0.80 10.41 2.01
C LEU A 105 -1.86 10.06 3.07
N THR A 106 -1.64 9.03 3.90
CA THR A 106 -2.65 8.58 4.85
C THR A 106 -2.83 9.52 6.05
N VAL A 107 -1.80 10.22 6.52
CA VAL A 107 -1.94 11.14 7.67
C VAL A 107 -2.30 12.56 7.21
N ILE A 108 -1.72 13.02 6.11
CA ILE A 108 -1.95 14.41 5.65
C ILE A 108 -3.35 14.58 5.07
N LEU A 109 -3.89 13.58 4.35
CA LEU A 109 -5.22 13.65 3.77
C LEU A 109 -6.31 13.94 4.83
N PRO A 110 -6.40 13.18 5.94
CA PRO A 110 -7.36 13.48 6.99
C PRO A 110 -7.11 14.79 7.70
N LEU A 111 -5.84 15.15 7.94
CA LEU A 111 -5.50 16.46 8.50
C LEU A 111 -5.99 17.61 7.62
N LEU A 112 -5.88 17.51 6.29
CA LEU A 112 -6.37 18.53 5.36
C LEU A 112 -7.90 18.62 5.33
N ARG A 113 -8.62 17.49 5.45
CA ARG A 113 -10.09 17.46 5.49
C ARG A 113 -10.65 18.00 6.80
N ASN A 114 -10.00 17.68 7.93
CA ASN A 114 -10.44 18.08 9.27
C ASN A 114 -10.00 19.50 9.63
N LYS A 115 -9.03 20.08 8.91
CA LYS A 115 -8.67 21.48 9.06
C LYS A 115 -9.81 22.35 8.53
N LYS A 116 -10.69 22.80 9.43
CA LYS A 116 -11.49 24.00 9.18
C LYS A 116 -10.52 25.10 8.78
N ILE A 117 -10.61 25.53 7.53
CA ILE A 117 -9.92 26.73 7.07
C ILE A 117 -10.67 27.89 7.72
N ASP A 118 -10.28 28.24 8.94
CA ASP A 118 -10.59 29.53 9.54
C ASP A 118 -9.71 30.56 8.81
N ILE A 119 -10.15 31.00 7.63
CA ILE A 119 -9.69 32.23 6.96
C ILE A 119 -10.87 33.17 6.90
#